data_AF-A0A926BC45-F1
#
_entry.id   AF-A0A926BC45-F1
#
_cell.length_a   1.000
_cell.length_b   1.000
_cell.length_c   1.000
_cell.angle_alpha   90.00
_cell.angle_beta   90.00
_cell.angle_gamma   90.00
#
_symmetry.space_group_name_H-M   'P 1'
#
loop_
_entity.id
_entity.type
_entity.pdbx_description
1 polymer ?
#
loop_
_entity_poly.entity_id
_entity_poly.type
_entity_poly.pdbx_seq_one_letter_code
_entity_poly.pdbx_strand_id
1 'polypeptide(L)'
;MMSQPWRVELLGGFSLARSGEHITHFRTRKVASLIAFLVLHPQRHSRDALTDSFWPDADFEAARASLRVALSHIRKTLGTDFLDTTRDTVGISAAFTCDVTDFVRAVSAKRWTDAAQLYRGELLPGFWDDWIVAERERLEASFEIVRQKTDAIEPVPYVSFQE
;
A
#
# COMPACT_ATOMS: atom_id res chain seq x y z
N MET A 1 -11.71 13.79 20.31
CA MET A 1 -11.28 12.38 20.41
C MET A 1 -10.52 12.08 19.13
N MET A 2 -9.19 11.95 19.17
CA MET A 2 -8.40 11.73 17.96
C MET A 2 -8.58 10.27 17.52
N SER A 3 -9.34 10.05 16.45
CA SER A 3 -9.48 8.72 15.85
C SER A 3 -8.10 8.21 15.46
N GLN A 4 -7.74 7.00 15.89
CA GLN A 4 -6.46 6.39 15.50
C GLN A 4 -6.42 6.21 13.97
N PRO A 5 -5.26 6.48 13.34
CA PRO A 5 -5.10 6.28 11.90
C PRO A 5 -5.17 4.79 11.55
N TRP A 6 -5.59 4.49 10.33
CA TRP A 6 -5.46 3.15 9.76
C TRP A 6 -3.98 2.80 9.57
N ARG A 7 -3.57 1.60 9.96
CA ARG A 7 -2.28 1.01 9.55
C ARG A 7 -2.53 0.12 8.34
N VAL A 8 -1.88 0.43 7.24
CA VAL A 8 -1.94 -0.36 6.00
C VAL A 8 -0.62 -1.08 5.82
N GLU A 9 -0.68 -2.39 5.61
CA GLU A 9 0.48 -3.22 5.30
C GLU A 9 0.32 -3.81 3.91
N LEU A 10 1.28 -3.54 3.03
CA LEU A 10 1.30 -3.99 1.65
C LEU A 10 2.56 -4.82 1.32
N LEU A 11 3.60 -4.78 2.15
CA LEU A 11 4.86 -5.51 1.94
C LEU A 11 4.81 -6.89 2.61
N GLY A 12 4.80 -7.95 1.81
CA GLY A 12 4.67 -9.34 2.25
C GLY A 12 3.23 -9.82 2.49
N GLY A 13 2.23 -8.96 2.24
CA GLY A 13 0.82 -9.30 2.41
C GLY A 13 -0.08 -8.10 2.21
N PHE A 14 -1.40 -8.28 2.39
CA PHE A 14 -2.33 -7.16 2.44
C PHE A 14 -3.13 -7.17 3.74
N SER A 15 -2.95 -6.15 4.57
CA SER A 15 -3.69 -5.97 5.82
C SER A 15 -4.06 -4.51 6.06
N LEU A 16 -5.22 -4.29 6.66
CA LEU A 16 -5.62 -3.00 7.23
C LEU A 16 -5.96 -3.18 8.70
N ALA A 17 -5.45 -2.30 9.56
CA ALA A 17 -5.73 -2.33 10.99
C ALA A 17 -6.14 -0.96 11.53
N ARG A 18 -7.15 -0.90 12.41
CA ARG A 18 -7.53 0.32 13.14
C ARG A 18 -8.22 -0.02 14.46
N SER A 19 -7.75 0.53 15.57
CA SER A 19 -8.44 0.43 16.88
C SER A 19 -8.85 -1.00 17.27
N GLY A 20 -8.02 -2.01 16.98
CA GLY A 20 -8.29 -3.43 17.25
C GLY A 20 -9.05 -4.17 16.15
N GLU A 21 -9.54 -3.49 15.12
CA GLU A 21 -10.05 -4.10 13.90
C GLU A 21 -8.89 -4.47 12.98
N HIS A 22 -8.87 -5.70 12.47
CA HIS A 22 -7.88 -6.21 11.53
C HIS A 22 -8.59 -6.85 10.34
N ILE A 23 -8.34 -6.32 9.15
CA ILE A 23 -8.99 -6.72 7.90
C ILE A 23 -7.92 -7.26 6.96
N THR A 24 -7.96 -8.56 6.73
CA THR A 24 -7.05 -9.29 5.84
C THR A 24 -7.78 -9.90 4.64
N HIS A 25 -9.11 -9.89 4.66
CA HIS A 25 -9.94 -10.50 3.62
C HIS A 25 -10.86 -9.44 3.01
N PHE A 26 -10.78 -9.30 1.69
CA PHE A 26 -11.62 -8.40 0.90
C PHE A 26 -12.49 -9.20 -0.06
N ARG A 27 -13.68 -8.68 -0.37
CA ARG A 27 -14.65 -9.37 -1.24
C ARG A 27 -14.04 -9.82 -2.57
N THR A 28 -13.19 -8.99 -3.15
CA THR A 28 -12.49 -9.29 -4.40
C THR A 28 -11.06 -8.76 -4.35
N ARG A 29 -10.16 -9.38 -5.10
CA ARG A 29 -8.79 -8.87 -5.31
C ARG A 29 -8.82 -7.46 -5.90
N LYS A 30 -9.76 -7.15 -6.78
CA LYS A 30 -9.87 -5.82 -7.39
C LYS A 30 -10.18 -4.72 -6.38
N VAL A 31 -11.00 -5.00 -5.36
CA VAL A 31 -11.25 -4.06 -4.25
C VAL A 31 -9.98 -3.82 -3.43
N ALA A 32 -9.26 -4.90 -3.11
CA ALA A 32 -8.00 -4.80 -2.38
C ALA A 32 -6.93 -4.00 -3.15
N SER A 33 -6.78 -4.31 -4.45
CA SER A 33 -5.91 -3.58 -5.38
C SER A 33 -6.27 -2.08 -5.43
N LEU A 34 -7.55 -1.75 -5.55
CA LEU A 34 -8.00 -0.35 -5.57
C LEU A 34 -7.69 0.38 -4.25
N ILE A 35 -7.88 -0.26 -3.09
CA ILE A 35 -7.52 0.35 -1.80
C ILE A 35 -6.01 0.62 -1.76
N ALA A 36 -5.19 -0.38 -2.09
CA ALA A 36 -3.74 -0.24 -2.05
C ALA A 36 -3.25 0.85 -3.01
N PHE A 37 -3.82 0.93 -4.22
CA PHE A 37 -3.51 1.99 -5.18
C PHE A 37 -3.80 3.39 -4.61
N LEU A 38 -4.99 3.59 -4.03
CA LEU A 38 -5.38 4.87 -3.43
C LEU A 38 -4.52 5.23 -2.21
N VAL A 39 -4.04 4.23 -1.45
CA VAL A 39 -3.13 4.44 -0.31
C VAL A 39 -1.75 4.88 -0.79
N LEU A 40 -1.22 4.26 -1.84
CA LEU A 40 0.10 4.60 -2.41
C LEU A 40 0.06 5.90 -3.22
N HIS A 41 -1.12 6.28 -3.71
CA HIS A 41 -1.37 7.47 -4.51
C HIS A 41 -2.45 8.33 -3.83
N PRO A 42 -2.14 9.03 -2.72
CA PRO A 42 -3.12 9.70 -1.86
C PRO A 42 -3.82 10.91 -2.48
N GLN A 43 -3.45 11.31 -3.71
CA GLN A 43 -4.15 12.35 -4.45
C GLN A 43 -5.58 11.93 -4.83
N ARG A 44 -6.41 12.90 -5.20
CA ARG A 44 -7.71 12.61 -5.81
C ARG A 44 -7.52 12.13 -7.24
N HIS A 45 -8.16 11.02 -7.58
CA HIS A 45 -8.15 10.42 -8.91
C HIS A 45 -9.49 10.61 -9.59
N SER A 46 -9.52 10.82 -10.90
CA SER A 46 -10.78 10.82 -11.64
C SER A 46 -11.36 9.42 -11.68
N ARG A 47 -12.70 9.34 -11.65
CA ARG A 47 -13.40 8.06 -11.77
C ARG A 47 -13.09 7.38 -13.09
N ASP A 48 -12.97 8.16 -14.16
CA ASP A 48 -12.69 7.65 -15.51
C ASP A 48 -11.27 7.07 -15.60
N ALA A 49 -10.26 7.73 -15.02
CA ALA A 49 -8.91 7.17 -14.97
C ALA A 49 -8.84 5.87 -14.16
N LEU A 50 -9.58 5.79 -13.04
CA LEU A 50 -9.68 4.57 -12.26
C LEU A 50 -10.42 3.46 -13.03
N THR A 51 -11.48 3.77 -13.78
CA THR A 51 -12.17 2.76 -14.58
C THR A 51 -11.28 2.19 -15.66
N ASP A 52 -10.59 3.06 -16.39
CA ASP A 52 -9.73 2.67 -17.51
C ASP A 52 -8.53 1.83 -17.03
N SER A 53 -7.97 2.15 -15.86
CA SER A 53 -6.83 1.43 -15.31
C SER A 53 -7.20 0.08 -14.68
N PHE A 54 -8.34 -0.01 -13.98
CA PHE A 54 -8.68 -1.22 -13.21
C PHE A 54 -9.58 -2.20 -13.98
N TRP A 55 -10.33 -1.72 -14.98
CA TRP A 55 -11.25 -2.49 -15.81
C TRP A 55 -11.09 -2.16 -17.30
N PRO A 56 -9.89 -2.34 -17.88
CA PRO A 56 -9.61 -1.96 -19.27
C PRO A 56 -10.44 -2.76 -20.30
N ASP A 57 -10.83 -3.99 -19.97
CA ASP A 57 -11.57 -4.88 -20.87
C ASP A 57 -13.09 -4.68 -20.82
N ALA A 58 -13.59 -3.85 -19.90
CA ALA A 58 -15.01 -3.59 -19.75
C ALA A 58 -15.44 -2.40 -20.61
N ASP A 59 -16.68 -2.43 -21.11
CA ASP A 59 -17.27 -1.21 -21.66
C ASP A 59 -17.40 -0.12 -20.57
N PHE A 60 -17.55 1.12 -21.02
CA PHE A 60 -17.55 2.29 -20.15
C PHE A 60 -18.59 2.24 -19.02
N GLU A 61 -19.81 1.78 -19.32
CA GLU A 61 -20.89 1.70 -18.33
C GLU A 61 -20.65 0.57 -17.33
N ALA A 62 -20.18 -0.58 -17.80
CA ALA A 62 -19.80 -1.72 -16.95
C ALA A 62 -18.61 -1.40 -16.04
N ALA A 63 -17.61 -0.67 -16.55
CA ALA A 63 -16.45 -0.23 -15.77
C ALA A 63 -16.88 0.73 -14.66
N ARG A 64 -17.71 1.74 -14.97
CA ARG A 64 -18.26 2.67 -13.97
C ARG A 64 -19.15 1.99 -12.95
N ALA A 65 -19.96 1.01 -13.35
CA ALA A 65 -20.75 0.20 -12.45
C ALA A 65 -19.85 -0.61 -11.50
N SER A 66 -18.80 -1.24 -12.01
CA SER A 66 -17.82 -2.00 -11.24
C SER A 66 -17.08 -1.14 -10.23
N LEU A 67 -16.64 0.06 -10.63
CA LEU A 67 -16.04 1.03 -9.71
C LEU A 67 -17.03 1.43 -8.61
N ARG A 68 -18.28 1.74 -8.95
CA ARG A 68 -19.31 2.09 -7.95
C ARG A 68 -19.54 0.96 -6.93
N VAL A 69 -19.58 -0.29 -7.40
CA VAL A 69 -19.69 -1.47 -6.52
C VAL A 69 -18.47 -1.57 -5.62
N ALA A 70 -17.26 -1.47 -6.17
CA ALA A 70 -16.02 -1.52 -5.40
C ALA A 70 -15.98 -0.45 -4.30
N LEU A 71 -16.27 0.81 -4.63
CA LEU A 71 -16.32 1.91 -3.66
C LEU A 71 -17.40 1.69 -2.59
N SER A 72 -18.56 1.14 -2.97
CA SER A 72 -19.61 0.80 -2.01
C SER A 72 -19.14 -0.27 -1.03
N HIS A 73 -18.40 -1.28 -1.49
CA HIS A 73 -17.80 -2.27 -0.61
C HIS A 73 -16.79 -1.67 0.34
N ILE A 74 -15.90 -0.81 -0.16
CA ILE A 74 -14.90 -0.15 0.67
C ILE A 74 -15.58 0.64 1.80
N ARG A 75 -16.62 1.43 1.50
CA ARG A 75 -17.36 2.18 2.54
C ARG A 75 -18.08 1.28 3.55
N LYS A 76 -18.59 0.13 3.11
CA LYS A 76 -19.23 -0.85 4.01
C LYS A 76 -18.23 -1.53 4.93
N THR A 77 -17.01 -1.77 4.45
CA THR A 77 -15.98 -2.51 5.18
C THR A 77 -15.13 -1.60 6.06
N LEU A 78 -14.74 -0.42 5.59
CA LEU A 78 -13.82 0.49 6.29
C LEU A 78 -14.52 1.71 6.92
N GLY A 79 -15.84 1.80 6.77
CA GLY A 79 -16.64 2.95 7.17
C GLY A 79 -16.74 4.01 6.09
N THR A 80 -17.77 4.85 6.20
CA THR A 80 -18.07 5.92 5.24
C THR A 80 -16.97 6.97 5.15
N ASP A 81 -16.23 7.16 6.23
CA ASP A 81 -15.25 8.24 6.38
C ASP A 81 -13.87 7.87 5.83
N PHE A 82 -13.71 6.63 5.34
CA PHE A 82 -12.46 6.19 4.72
C PHE A 82 -12.22 6.86 3.38
N LEU A 83 -13.27 6.96 2.55
CA LEU A 83 -13.17 7.51 1.20
C LEU A 83 -13.82 8.89 1.13
N ASP A 84 -13.11 9.83 0.50
CA ASP A 84 -13.72 11.04 -0.02
C ASP A 84 -14.04 10.84 -1.50
N THR A 85 -15.31 10.95 -1.84
CA THR A 85 -15.76 10.73 -3.22
C THR A 85 -16.72 11.82 -3.63
N THR A 86 -16.52 12.32 -4.83
CA THR A 86 -17.44 13.24 -5.50
C THR A 86 -18.07 12.52 -6.70
N ARG A 87 -18.83 13.27 -7.50
CA ARG A 87 -19.34 12.77 -8.78
C ARG A 87 -18.21 12.34 -9.72
N ASP A 88 -17.05 13.01 -9.67
CA ASP A 88 -16.01 12.87 -10.69
C ASP A 88 -14.69 12.34 -10.12
N THR A 89 -14.48 12.40 -8.80
CA THR A 89 -13.21 12.03 -8.17
C THR A 89 -13.36 11.06 -7.00
N VAL A 90 -12.29 10.32 -6.73
CA VAL A 90 -12.14 9.40 -5.59
C VAL A 90 -10.81 9.69 -4.91
N GLY A 91 -10.80 9.75 -3.58
CA GLY A 91 -9.61 9.84 -2.75
C GLY A 91 -9.85 9.22 -1.37
N ILE A 92 -8.82 9.23 -0.53
CA ILE A 92 -8.89 8.80 0.87
C ILE A 92 -9.01 10.03 1.76
N SER A 93 -10.00 10.05 2.64
CA SER A 93 -10.16 11.09 3.69
C SER A 93 -9.62 10.67 5.04
N ALA A 94 -9.58 9.37 5.33
CA ALA A 94 -9.13 8.89 6.62
C ALA A 94 -7.62 9.07 6.79
N ALA A 95 -7.18 9.36 8.02
CA ALA A 95 -5.76 9.31 8.36
C ALA A 95 -5.26 7.85 8.28
N PHE A 96 -4.10 7.66 7.66
CA PHE A 96 -3.47 6.34 7.56
C PHE A 96 -1.94 6.42 7.60
N THR A 97 -1.31 5.29 7.93
CA THR A 97 0.10 5.01 7.75
C THR A 97 0.25 3.79 6.84
N CYS A 98 1.36 3.69 6.10
CA CYS A 98 1.59 2.61 5.16
C CYS A 98 3.06 2.18 5.22
N ASP A 99 3.30 0.89 5.35
CA ASP A 99 4.64 0.31 5.41
C ASP A 99 5.49 0.62 4.16
N VAL A 100 4.90 0.68 2.97
CA VAL A 100 5.58 1.11 1.73
C VAL A 100 6.01 2.56 1.80
N THR A 101 5.13 3.46 2.23
CA THR A 101 5.46 4.88 2.38
C THR A 101 6.54 5.08 3.43
N ASP A 102 6.46 4.33 4.53
CA ASP A 102 7.47 4.35 5.59
C ASP A 102 8.82 3.81 5.09
N PHE A 103 8.81 2.75 4.27
CA PHE A 103 9.99 2.19 3.62
C PHE A 103 10.66 3.22 2.69
N VAL A 104 9.90 3.82 1.76
CA VAL A 104 10.43 4.83 0.82
C VAL A 104 11.00 6.04 1.57
N ARG A 105 10.35 6.46 2.67
CA ARG A 105 10.87 7.53 3.54
C ARG A 105 12.16 7.13 4.26
N ALA A 106 12.26 5.91 4.76
CA ALA A 106 13.47 5.40 5.40
C ALA A 106 14.65 5.33 4.42
N VAL A 107 14.40 4.84 3.19
CA VAL A 107 15.39 4.83 2.08
C VAL A 107 15.86 6.25 1.77
N SER A 108 14.93 7.19 1.58
CA SER A 108 15.27 8.59 1.28
C SER A 108 16.07 9.26 2.40
N ALA A 109 15.76 8.92 3.65
CA ALA A 109 16.48 9.37 4.84
C ALA A 109 17.79 8.60 5.13
N LYS A 110 18.17 7.64 4.27
CA LYS A 110 19.34 6.77 4.45
C LYS A 110 19.33 5.97 5.77
N ARG A 111 18.15 5.70 6.32
CA ARG A 111 17.96 4.84 7.51
C ARG A 111 17.87 3.39 7.06
N TRP A 112 19.00 2.84 6.61
CA TRP A 112 19.05 1.54 5.92
C TRP A 112 18.51 0.39 6.76
N THR A 113 18.89 0.32 8.04
CA THR A 113 18.41 -0.71 8.97
C THR A 113 16.89 -0.67 9.14
N ASP A 114 16.30 0.52 9.30
CA ASP A 114 14.84 0.68 9.42
C ASP A 114 14.14 0.28 8.12
N ALA A 115 14.69 0.69 6.97
CA ALA A 115 14.16 0.31 5.66
C ALA A 115 14.20 -1.21 5.45
N ALA A 116 15.27 -1.88 5.86
CA ALA A 116 15.41 -3.33 5.76
C ALA A 116 14.35 -4.07 6.58
N GLN A 117 14.01 -3.58 7.78
CA GLN A 117 12.98 -4.18 8.63
C GLN A 117 11.55 -3.98 8.09
N LEU A 118 11.30 -2.89 7.36
CA LEU A 118 9.99 -2.59 6.77
C LEU A 118 9.70 -3.45 5.54
N TYR A 119 10.74 -3.81 4.77
CA TYR A 119 10.60 -4.65 3.58
C TYR A 119 10.50 -6.14 3.96
N ARG A 120 9.28 -6.59 4.28
CA ARG A 120 8.99 -7.97 4.74
C ARG A 120 8.70 -8.96 3.61
N GLY A 121 8.65 -8.51 2.36
CA GLY A 121 8.36 -9.33 1.19
C GLY A 121 7.89 -8.48 0.01
N GLU A 122 7.54 -9.13 -1.10
CA GLU A 122 7.02 -8.43 -2.28
C GLU A 122 5.73 -7.65 -1.97
N LEU A 123 5.48 -6.60 -2.75
CA LEU A 123 4.25 -5.81 -2.64
C LEU A 123 3.03 -6.66 -3.06
N LEU A 124 2.02 -6.76 -2.19
CA LEU A 124 0.73 -7.40 -2.49
C LEU A 124 0.89 -8.79 -3.14
N PRO A 125 1.49 -9.79 -2.47
CA PRO A 125 1.74 -11.10 -3.06
C PRO A 125 0.45 -11.74 -3.60
N GLY A 126 0.54 -12.34 -4.79
CA GLY A 126 -0.62 -12.95 -5.48
C GLY A 126 -1.57 -12.00 -6.23
N PHE A 127 -1.20 -10.71 -6.34
CA PHE A 127 -1.87 -9.73 -7.20
C PHE A 127 -1.04 -9.46 -8.47
N TRP A 128 -1.73 -9.21 -9.58
CA TRP A 128 -1.14 -9.16 -10.93
C TRP A 128 -1.63 -7.97 -11.76
N ASP A 129 -2.26 -6.96 -11.13
CA ASP A 129 -2.62 -5.74 -11.86
C ASP A 129 -1.34 -5.04 -12.35
N ASP A 130 -1.33 -4.51 -13.58
CA ASP A 130 -0.12 -3.96 -14.21
C ASP A 130 0.61 -2.92 -13.35
N TRP A 131 -0.16 -2.06 -12.67
CA TRP A 131 0.41 -1.05 -11.76
C TRP A 131 1.16 -1.69 -10.58
N ILE A 132 0.72 -2.86 -10.08
CA ILE A 132 1.37 -3.59 -8.99
C ILE A 132 2.69 -4.17 -9.48
N VAL A 133 2.72 -4.72 -10.70
CA VAL A 133 3.93 -5.29 -11.29
C VAL A 133 5.01 -4.20 -11.42
N ALA A 134 4.65 -3.06 -12.01
CA ALA A 134 5.56 -1.92 -12.13
C ALA A 134 6.01 -1.36 -10.76
N GLU A 135 5.10 -1.35 -9.78
CA GLU A 135 5.41 -0.93 -8.41
C GLU A 135 6.40 -1.87 -7.71
N ARG A 136 6.21 -3.18 -7.86
CA ARG A 136 7.12 -4.20 -7.31
C ARG A 136 8.53 -4.03 -7.84
N GLU A 137 8.69 -3.90 -9.15
CA GLU A 137 10.01 -3.73 -9.78
C GLU A 137 10.74 -2.51 -9.20
N ARG A 138 10.02 -1.39 -9.02
CA ARG A 138 10.60 -0.18 -8.44
C ARG A 138 10.99 -0.36 -6.97
N LEU A 139 10.14 -1.00 -6.18
CA LEU A 139 10.40 -1.25 -4.76
C LEU A 139 11.53 -2.25 -4.57
N GLU A 140 11.62 -3.28 -5.41
CA GLU A 140 12.70 -4.25 -5.42
C GLU A 140 14.05 -3.61 -5.78
N ALA A 141 14.09 -2.77 -6.81
CA ALA A 141 15.29 -2.00 -7.14
C ALA A 141 15.75 -1.10 -5.98
N SER A 142 14.80 -0.51 -5.23
CA SER A 142 15.11 0.28 -4.04
C SER A 142 15.63 -0.59 -2.89
N PHE A 143 15.04 -1.78 -2.70
CA PHE A 143 15.45 -2.71 -1.65
C PHE A 143 16.83 -3.32 -1.92
N GLU A 144 17.21 -3.53 -3.17
CA GLU A 144 18.56 -3.96 -3.54
C GLU A 144 19.62 -2.98 -3.02
N ILE A 145 19.38 -1.67 -3.17
CA ILE A 145 20.24 -0.63 -2.61
C ILE A 145 20.30 -0.74 -1.08
N VAL A 146 19.14 -0.95 -0.42
CA VAL A 146 19.08 -1.11 1.04
C VAL A 146 19.91 -2.30 1.50
N ARG A 147 19.84 -3.44 0.80
CA ARG A 147 20.60 -4.65 1.13
C ARG A 147 22.10 -4.38 1.09
N GLN A 148 22.58 -3.82 -0.02
CA GLN A 148 23.99 -3.45 -0.19
C GLN A 148 24.49 -2.47 0.89
N LYS A 149 23.64 -1.52 1.30
CA LYS A 149 23.99 -0.56 2.36
C LYS A 149 23.93 -1.16 3.75
N THR A 150 23.03 -2.11 4.00
CA THR A 150 22.90 -2.77 5.30
C THR A 150 24.02 -3.78 5.52
N ASP A 151 24.41 -4.53 4.49
CA ASP A 151 25.53 -5.47 4.55
C ASP A 151 26.86 -4.73 4.81
N ALA A 152 27.00 -3.51 4.30
CA ALA A 152 28.14 -2.64 4.60
C ALA A 152 28.15 -2.06 6.03
N ILE A 153 27.10 -2.29 6.83
CA ILE A 153 26.96 -1.84 8.22
C ILE A 153 27.27 -2.99 9.22
N GLU A 154 27.64 -4.19 8.76
CA GLU A 154 28.04 -5.27 9.66
C GLU A 154 29.05 -4.80 10.73
N PRO A 155 28.83 -5.15 12.01
CA PRO A 155 29.61 -4.61 13.11
C PRO A 155 31.05 -5.11 13.05
N VAL A 156 32.00 -4.21 13.28
CA VAL A 156 33.38 -4.58 13.63
C VAL A 156 33.27 -5.64 14.75
N PRO A 157 33.82 -6.86 14.59
CA PRO A 157 33.63 -7.91 15.57
C PRO A 157 34.12 -7.42 16.92
N TYR A 158 33.23 -7.50 17.92
CA TYR A 158 33.59 -7.26 19.32
C TYR A 158 34.70 -8.25 19.65
N VAL A 159 35.93 -7.76 19.78
CA VAL A 159 37.05 -8.57 20.27
C VAL A 159 36.71 -8.93 21.72
N SER A 160 36.37 -10.19 21.96
CA SER A 160 36.23 -10.74 23.30
C SER A 160 37.58 -10.66 24.00
N PHE A 161 37.76 -9.66 24.86
CA PHE A 161 38.80 -9.71 25.88
C PHE A 161 38.34 -10.72 26.94
N GLN A 162 38.89 -11.93 26.84
CA GLN A 162 38.93 -12.85 27.97
C GLN A 162 40.09 -12.41 28.88
N GLU A 163 39.78 -12.15 30.15
CA GLU A 163 40.72 -12.29 31.28
C GLU A 163 40.16 -13.36 32.22
#